data_AF-A0A969X868-F1
#
_entry.id   AF-A0A969X868-F1
#
_cell.length_a   1.000
_cell.length_b   1.000
_cell.length_c   1.000
_cell.angle_alpha   90.00
_cell.angle_beta   90.00
_cell.angle_gamma   90.00
#
_symmetry.space_group_name_H-M   'P 1'
#
loop_
_entity.id
_entity.type
_entity.pdbx_description
1 polymer ?
#
loop_
_entity_poly.entity_id
_entity_poly.type
_entity_poly.pdbx_seq_one_letter_code
_entity_poly.pdbx_strand_id
1 'polypeptide(L)'
;MDSENNHLENFPHPAELVFIAGDIDAGLVITGQGEAVYSFQYKEQTITAETKTRDVGDNVVAQTITLAMEEPVRFRIEWFVPENAQNAAMTLNGNLLISPMAVWPEDGPLLPKPECGNDTPVSTLHAGQFQSLNFRWENHDKLTLYLVVQR
;
A
#
# COMPACT_ATOMS: atom_id res chain seq x y z
N MET A 1 -17.11 26.70 13.90
CA MET A 1 -17.24 26.54 12.43
C MET A 1 -15.90 26.03 12.00
N ASP A 2 -15.76 24.71 12.04
CA ASP A 2 -14.48 24.03 11.86
C ASP A 2 -14.22 23.95 10.36
N SER A 3 -13.13 24.59 9.92
CA SER A 3 -12.60 24.40 8.58
C SER A 3 -11.89 23.05 8.57
N GLU A 4 -12.55 22.04 8.00
CA GLU A 4 -11.90 20.81 7.56
C GLU A 4 -10.81 21.20 6.55
N ASN A 5 -9.57 21.28 7.03
CA ASN A 5 -8.41 21.46 6.16
C ASN A 5 -8.27 20.20 5.29
N ASN A 6 -8.56 20.36 4.01
CA ASN A 6 -8.43 19.30 3.03
C ASN A 6 -6.93 19.12 2.71
N HIS A 7 -6.24 18.31 3.51
CA HIS A 7 -4.77 18.14 3.49
C HIS A 7 -4.24 17.24 2.35
N LEU A 8 -5.10 16.84 1.42
CA LEU A 8 -4.77 15.94 0.31
C LEU A 8 -4.05 16.61 -0.88
N GLU A 9 -3.85 17.94 -0.85
CA GLU A 9 -3.29 18.71 -1.99
C GLU A 9 -1.78 18.53 -2.23
N ASN A 10 -1.06 17.80 -1.37
CA ASN A 10 0.40 17.66 -1.46
C ASN A 10 0.91 16.38 -2.14
N PHE A 11 0.06 15.60 -2.80
CA PHE A 11 0.51 14.44 -3.57
C PHE A 11 0.59 14.78 -5.06
N PRO A 12 1.79 14.73 -5.66
CA PRO A 12 2.03 15.32 -6.97
C PRO A 12 1.25 14.66 -8.12
N HIS A 13 0.73 13.43 -7.92
CA HIS A 13 -0.02 12.69 -8.94
C HIS A 13 -1.12 11.81 -8.30
N PRO A 14 -2.33 11.72 -8.91
CA PRO A 14 -3.34 10.77 -8.50
C PRO A 14 -2.80 9.33 -8.56
N ALA A 15 -3.39 8.42 -7.78
CA ALA A 15 -3.01 7.02 -7.84
C ALA A 15 -3.28 6.47 -9.27
N GLU A 16 -2.25 5.94 -9.92
CA GLU A 16 -2.39 5.24 -11.19
C GLU A 16 -2.20 3.73 -10.96
N LEU A 17 -3.10 2.96 -11.54
CA LEU A 17 -3.14 1.52 -11.44
C LEU A 17 -2.98 0.95 -12.83
N VAL A 18 -1.95 0.13 -13.03
CA VAL A 18 -1.67 -0.52 -14.32
C VAL A 18 -1.51 -2.01 -14.10
N PHE A 19 -2.35 -2.82 -14.75
CA PHE A 19 -2.18 -4.26 -14.76
C PHE A 19 -1.38 -4.72 -15.98
N ILE A 20 -0.33 -5.49 -15.73
CA ILE A 20 0.56 -6.05 -16.74
C ILE A 20 0.43 -7.57 -16.67
N ALA A 21 -0.03 -8.19 -17.75
CA ALA A 21 -0.12 -9.65 -17.87
C ALA A 21 0.94 -10.16 -18.85
N GLY A 22 1.83 -11.04 -18.38
CA GLY A 22 2.75 -11.82 -19.18
C GLY A 22 2.51 -13.33 -19.00
N ASP A 23 3.17 -14.14 -19.84
CA ASP A 23 2.95 -15.59 -19.92
C ASP A 23 3.22 -16.35 -18.60
N ILE A 24 4.18 -15.88 -17.80
CA ILE A 24 4.56 -16.49 -16.51
C ILE A 24 4.33 -15.58 -15.30
N ASP A 25 4.13 -14.28 -15.53
CA ASP A 25 4.06 -13.25 -14.50
C ASP A 25 2.97 -12.23 -14.83
N ALA A 26 2.00 -12.07 -13.93
CA ALA A 26 1.03 -10.99 -13.99
C ALA A 26 1.15 -10.12 -12.74
N GLY A 27 1.02 -8.81 -12.89
CA GLY A 27 1.20 -7.86 -11.80
C GLY A 27 0.33 -6.62 -11.92
N LEU A 28 -0.13 -6.13 -10.77
CA LEU A 28 -0.75 -4.82 -10.61
C LEU A 28 0.30 -3.85 -10.10
N VAL A 29 0.62 -2.84 -10.88
CA VAL A 29 1.52 -1.75 -10.51
C VAL A 29 0.70 -0.61 -9.96
N ILE A 30 1.09 -0.12 -8.78
CA ILE A 30 0.48 1.02 -8.10
C ILE A 30 1.52 2.13 -8.04
N THR A 31 1.24 3.23 -8.73
CA THR A 31 2.04 4.45 -8.70
C THR A 31 1.20 5.60 -8.16
N GLY A 32 1.86 6.62 -7.61
CA GLY A 32 1.18 7.80 -7.08
C GLY A 32 0.36 7.53 -5.82
N GLN A 33 -0.35 8.57 -5.37
CA GLN A 33 -1.19 8.55 -4.18
C GLN A 33 -2.53 9.21 -4.49
N GLY A 34 -3.59 8.76 -3.85
CA GLY A 34 -4.95 9.24 -4.10
C GLY A 34 -5.98 8.12 -4.12
N GLU A 35 -7.14 8.44 -4.66
CA GLU A 35 -8.23 7.49 -4.85
C GLU A 35 -8.34 7.10 -6.32
N ALA A 36 -8.44 5.80 -6.58
CA ALA A 36 -8.65 5.26 -7.91
C ALA A 36 -9.34 3.90 -7.83
N VAL A 37 -10.23 3.63 -8.79
CA VAL A 37 -10.84 2.31 -8.99
C VAL A 37 -10.42 1.80 -10.36
N TYR A 38 -9.88 0.58 -10.39
CA TYR A 38 -9.42 -0.05 -11.61
C TYR A 38 -9.92 -1.50 -11.67
N SER A 39 -10.57 -1.86 -12.77
CA SER A 39 -11.06 -3.22 -13.02
C SER A 39 -10.34 -3.83 -14.20
N PHE A 40 -9.95 -5.09 -14.09
CA PHE A 40 -9.24 -5.83 -15.14
C PHE A 40 -9.69 -7.29 -15.18
N GLN A 41 -9.52 -7.93 -16.35
CA GLN A 41 -9.75 -9.35 -16.54
C GLN A 41 -8.46 -10.13 -16.27
N TYR A 42 -8.52 -11.13 -15.40
CA TYR A 42 -7.41 -12.04 -15.18
C TYR A 42 -7.91 -13.43 -14.75
N LYS A 43 -7.42 -14.48 -15.42
CA LYS A 43 -7.85 -15.88 -15.21
C LYS A 43 -9.38 -16.04 -15.18
N GLU A 44 -10.03 -15.55 -16.23
CA GLU A 44 -11.48 -15.71 -16.48
C GLU A 44 -12.41 -14.98 -15.49
N GLN A 45 -11.88 -14.15 -14.60
CA GLN A 45 -12.68 -13.31 -13.70
C GLN A 45 -12.31 -11.83 -13.78
N THR A 46 -13.28 -10.99 -13.41
CA THR A 46 -13.05 -9.56 -13.20
C THR A 46 -12.47 -9.35 -11.80
N ILE A 47 -11.32 -8.69 -11.71
CA ILE A 47 -10.74 -8.23 -10.46
C ILE A 47 -10.89 -6.70 -10.42
N THR A 48 -11.36 -6.18 -9.29
CA THR A 48 -11.42 -4.74 -9.03
C THR A 48 -10.45 -4.38 -7.92
N ALA A 49 -9.60 -3.41 -8.16
CA ALA A 49 -8.71 -2.79 -7.21
C ALA A 49 -9.19 -1.37 -6.91
N GLU A 50 -9.47 -1.08 -5.65
CA GLU A 50 -9.82 0.26 -5.18
C GLU A 50 -8.71 0.77 -4.26
N THR A 51 -8.16 1.95 -4.57
CA THR A 51 -7.18 2.63 -3.73
C THR A 51 -7.84 3.78 -2.98
N LYS A 52 -7.45 3.98 -1.73
CA LYS A 52 -7.80 5.13 -0.90
C LYS A 52 -6.59 5.66 -0.16
N THR A 53 -6.47 6.97 -0.07
CA THR A 53 -5.40 7.64 0.66
C THR A 53 -6.00 8.52 1.74
N ARG A 54 -5.45 8.44 2.96
CA ARG A 54 -5.88 9.25 4.09
C ARG A 54 -4.71 9.67 4.95
N ASP A 55 -4.79 10.87 5.51
CA ASP A 55 -3.90 11.28 6.60
C ASP A 55 -4.30 10.51 7.88
N VAL A 56 -3.30 9.96 8.57
CA VAL A 56 -3.50 9.16 9.80
C VAL A 56 -2.66 9.64 10.98
N GLY A 57 -1.98 10.76 10.82
CA GLY A 57 -1.16 11.40 11.84
C GLY A 57 -0.37 12.56 11.23
N ASP A 58 0.42 13.25 12.06
CA ASP A 58 1.29 14.32 11.59
C ASP A 58 2.36 13.75 10.67
N ASN A 59 2.31 14.14 9.39
CA ASN A 59 3.19 13.64 8.32
C ASN A 59 3.05 12.14 8.00
N VAL A 60 1.99 11.48 8.48
CA VAL A 60 1.73 10.06 8.17
C VAL A 60 0.52 9.90 7.27
N VAL A 61 0.74 9.20 6.17
CA VAL A 61 -0.28 8.90 5.15
C VAL A 61 -0.48 7.39 5.09
N ALA A 62 -1.72 6.95 4.99
CA ALA A 62 -2.06 5.56 4.72
C ALA A 62 -2.71 5.46 3.35
N GLN A 63 -2.05 4.77 2.41
CA GLN A 63 -2.61 4.38 1.13
C GLN A 63 -3.02 2.91 1.21
N THR A 64 -4.30 2.61 0.98
CA THR A 64 -4.86 1.26 1.06
C THR A 64 -5.41 0.84 -0.28
N ILE A 65 -5.04 -0.36 -0.74
CA ILE A 65 -5.70 -1.05 -1.83
C ILE A 65 -6.63 -2.11 -1.25
N THR A 66 -7.87 -2.14 -1.73
CA THR A 66 -8.84 -3.20 -1.46
C THR A 66 -9.11 -3.95 -2.76
N LEU A 67 -9.02 -5.27 -2.71
CA LEU A 67 -9.28 -6.13 -3.85
C LEU A 67 -10.70 -6.71 -3.76
N ALA A 68 -11.40 -6.76 -4.89
CA ALA A 68 -12.66 -7.48 -5.03
C ALA A 68 -12.55 -8.46 -6.20
N MET A 69 -12.84 -9.74 -5.94
CA MET A 69 -12.75 -10.83 -6.91
C MET A 69 -13.70 -11.97 -6.52
N GLU A 70 -14.03 -12.85 -7.47
CA GLU A 70 -14.93 -13.99 -7.22
C GLU A 70 -14.18 -15.14 -6.55
N GLU A 71 -13.01 -15.50 -7.10
CA GLU A 71 -12.20 -16.61 -6.65
C GLU A 71 -10.77 -16.15 -6.31
N PRO A 72 -10.12 -16.71 -5.28
CA PRO A 72 -8.79 -16.27 -4.90
C PRO A 72 -7.74 -16.55 -5.99
N VAL A 73 -6.90 -15.55 -6.28
CA VAL A 73 -5.99 -15.59 -7.42
C VAL A 73 -4.59 -15.10 -7.07
N ARG A 74 -3.58 -15.79 -7.59
CA ARG A 74 -2.18 -15.41 -7.44
C ARG A 74 -1.75 -14.43 -8.54
N PHE A 75 -1.28 -13.26 -8.13
CA PHE A 75 -0.60 -12.28 -8.97
C PHE A 75 0.27 -11.37 -8.10
N ARG A 76 1.15 -10.59 -8.74
CA ARG A 76 2.08 -9.69 -8.06
C ARG A 76 1.44 -8.31 -7.85
N ILE A 77 1.73 -7.66 -6.73
CA ILE A 77 1.49 -6.22 -6.57
C ILE A 77 2.86 -5.56 -6.47
N GLU A 78 3.08 -4.55 -7.30
CA GLU A 78 4.27 -3.69 -7.25
C GLU A 78 3.84 -2.30 -6.79
N TRP A 79 4.25 -1.91 -5.60
CA TRP A 79 3.85 -0.65 -4.99
C TRP A 79 5.04 0.28 -4.84
N PHE A 80 4.97 1.44 -5.50
CA PHE A 80 6.04 2.43 -5.42
C PHE A 80 6.09 3.10 -4.04
N VAL A 81 7.25 3.06 -3.39
CA VAL A 81 7.54 3.86 -2.19
C VAL A 81 8.17 5.17 -2.64
N PRO A 82 7.55 6.35 -2.37
CA PRO A 82 8.07 7.64 -2.83
C PRO A 82 9.49 7.94 -2.35
N GLU A 83 10.26 8.69 -3.14
CA GLU A 83 11.64 9.09 -2.80
C GLU A 83 11.73 9.94 -1.53
N ASN A 84 10.70 10.74 -1.23
CA ASN A 84 10.65 11.58 -0.02
C ASN A 84 10.15 10.84 1.24
N ALA A 85 9.88 9.53 1.14
CA ALA A 85 9.48 8.73 2.29
C ALA A 85 10.64 8.58 3.28
N GLN A 86 10.46 9.11 4.50
CA GLN A 86 11.42 9.00 5.59
C GLN A 86 11.28 7.65 6.32
N ASN A 87 10.07 7.13 6.37
CA ASN A 87 9.77 5.81 6.93
C ASN A 87 8.54 5.23 6.21
N ALA A 88 8.40 3.91 6.22
CA ALA A 88 7.30 3.22 5.59
C ALA A 88 7.08 1.85 6.23
N ALA A 89 5.83 1.41 6.30
CA ALA A 89 5.46 0.07 6.77
C ALA A 89 4.27 -0.47 5.96
N MET A 90 4.14 -1.79 5.87
CA MET A 90 3.01 -2.40 5.17
C MET A 90 2.24 -3.37 6.05
N THR A 91 0.92 -3.34 5.95
CA THR A 91 0.03 -4.29 6.61
C THR A 91 -0.85 -5.02 5.60
N LEU A 92 -1.14 -6.29 5.84
CA LEU A 92 -2.14 -7.07 5.13
C LEU A 92 -3.27 -7.43 6.10
N ASN A 93 -4.50 -7.04 5.77
CA ASN A 93 -5.70 -7.27 6.58
C ASN A 93 -5.53 -6.82 8.04
N GLY A 94 -4.81 -5.71 8.24
CA GLY A 94 -4.53 -5.15 9.56
C GLY A 94 -3.41 -5.83 10.34
N ASN A 95 -2.72 -6.83 9.77
CA ASN A 95 -1.54 -7.46 10.37
C ASN A 95 -0.26 -6.89 9.75
N LEU A 96 0.78 -6.67 10.56
CA LEU A 96 2.05 -6.17 10.06
C LEU A 96 2.67 -7.20 9.10
N LEU A 97 2.85 -6.79 7.85
CA LEU A 97 3.41 -7.62 6.79
C LEU A 97 4.88 -7.30 6.55
N ILE A 98 5.22 -6.02 6.38
CA ILE A 98 6.61 -5.55 6.26
C ILE A 98 6.85 -4.49 7.32
N SER A 99 7.91 -4.70 8.09
CA SER A 99 8.28 -3.83 9.20
C SER A 99 8.74 -2.44 8.73
N PRO A 100 8.69 -1.42 9.61
CA PRO A 100 9.23 -0.09 9.33
C PRO A 100 10.67 -0.08 8.80
N MET A 101 10.98 0.85 7.90
CA MET A 101 12.35 1.11 7.40
C MET A 101 13.30 1.61 8.51
N ALA A 102 12.75 2.36 9.47
CA ALA A 102 13.43 2.94 10.62
C ALA A 102 12.51 2.95 11.85
N VAL A 103 12.98 3.49 12.98
CA VAL A 103 12.14 3.69 14.18
C VAL A 103 10.86 4.43 13.79
N TRP A 104 9.71 3.84 14.12
CA TRP A 104 8.41 4.43 13.82
C TRP A 104 8.18 5.64 14.73
N PRO A 105 7.64 6.77 14.22
CA PRO A 105 7.34 7.94 15.05
C PRO A 105 6.40 7.57 16.21
N GLU A 106 6.66 8.12 17.41
CA GLU A 106 5.85 7.86 18.61
C GLU A 106 4.41 8.37 18.48
N ASP A 107 4.21 9.42 17.69
CA ASP A 107 2.94 10.07 17.35
C ASP A 107 2.27 9.47 16.08
N GLY A 108 2.90 8.49 15.44
CA GLY A 108 2.33 7.78 14.31
C GLY A 108 1.18 6.83 14.72
N PRO A 109 0.41 6.31 13.76
CA PRO A 109 -0.59 5.29 14.04
C PRO A 109 0.08 4.07 14.66
N LEU A 110 -0.59 3.46 15.64
CA LEU A 110 -0.12 2.20 16.23
C LEU A 110 -0.11 1.12 15.15
N LEU A 111 1.08 0.70 14.76
CA LEU A 111 1.25 -0.45 13.89
C LEU A 111 1.11 -1.74 14.72
N PRO A 112 0.50 -2.79 14.15
CA PRO A 112 0.49 -4.11 14.79
C PRO A 112 1.92 -4.58 15.03
N LYS A 113 2.16 -5.28 16.15
CA LYS A 113 3.47 -5.89 16.38
C LYS A 113 3.67 -7.08 15.44
N PRO A 114 4.90 -7.32 14.95
CA PRO A 114 5.18 -8.56 14.25
C PRO A 114 4.96 -9.74 15.19
N GLU A 115 4.23 -10.77 14.73
CA GLU A 115 3.99 -11.98 15.53
C GLU A 115 5.25 -12.86 15.63
N CYS A 116 6.17 -12.72 14.67
CA CYS A 116 7.45 -13.41 14.67
C CYS A 116 8.48 -12.59 15.48
N GLY A 117 8.83 -13.08 16.67
CA GLY A 117 9.65 -12.42 17.68
C GLY A 117 11.13 -12.21 17.35
N ASN A 118 11.44 -11.58 16.21
CA ASN A 118 12.77 -11.06 15.93
C ASN A 118 12.92 -9.68 16.61
N ASP A 119 13.93 -9.55 17.46
CA ASP A 119 14.28 -8.31 18.17
C ASP A 119 14.74 -7.18 17.22
N THR A 120 15.07 -7.52 15.97
CA THR A 120 15.43 -6.53 14.94
C THR A 120 14.56 -6.75 13.70
N PRO A 121 13.53 -5.91 13.48
CA PRO A 121 12.75 -5.99 12.26
C PRO A 121 13.61 -5.66 11.05
N VAL A 122 13.53 -6.49 10.00
CA VAL A 122 14.13 -6.21 8.70
C VAL A 122 13.02 -5.72 7.78
N SER A 123 13.24 -4.57 7.13
CA SER A 123 12.34 -4.04 6.11
C SER A 123 12.91 -4.28 4.73
N THR A 124 12.04 -4.66 3.79
CA THR A 124 12.36 -4.69 2.35
C THR A 124 11.95 -3.38 1.65
N LEU A 125 11.39 -2.42 2.40
CA LEU A 125 10.97 -1.14 1.88
C LEU A 125 12.18 -0.21 1.76
N HIS A 126 12.24 0.51 0.64
CA HIS A 126 13.24 1.54 0.39
C HIS A 126 12.59 2.69 -0.36
N ALA A 127 12.89 3.92 0.03
CA ALA A 127 12.43 5.11 -0.68
C ALA A 127 12.92 5.10 -2.15
N GLY A 128 12.05 5.48 -3.07
CA GLY A 128 12.32 5.49 -4.51
C GLY A 128 12.31 4.11 -5.18
N GLN A 129 11.88 3.06 -4.49
CA GLN A 129 11.83 1.70 -5.02
C GLN A 129 10.42 1.12 -5.00
N PHE A 130 10.19 0.12 -5.86
CA PHE A 130 8.96 -0.68 -5.82
C PHE A 130 9.10 -1.79 -4.79
N GLN A 131 8.12 -1.90 -3.89
CA GLN A 131 7.92 -3.09 -3.09
C GLN A 131 7.10 -4.10 -3.89
N SER A 132 7.64 -5.30 -4.06
CA SER A 132 6.99 -6.38 -4.80
C SER A 132 6.41 -7.43 -3.83
N LEU A 133 5.13 -7.79 -4.02
CA LEU A 133 4.43 -8.77 -3.20
C LEU A 133 3.72 -9.78 -4.09
N ASN A 134 4.09 -11.06 -4.01
CA ASN A 134 3.46 -12.13 -4.78
C ASN A 134 2.70 -13.07 -3.85
N PHE A 135 1.38 -12.85 -3.73
CA PHE A 135 0.49 -13.65 -2.91
C PHE A 135 -0.63 -14.28 -3.71
N ARG A 136 -1.26 -15.30 -3.11
CA ARG A 136 -2.62 -15.68 -3.48
C ARG A 136 -3.54 -14.71 -2.75
N TRP A 137 -4.12 -13.78 -3.50
CA TRP A 137 -5.03 -12.78 -2.97
C TRP A 137 -6.42 -13.36 -2.83
N GLU A 138 -7.08 -13.00 -1.75
CA GLU A 138 -8.44 -13.38 -1.41
C GLU A 138 -9.38 -12.19 -1.66
N ASN A 139 -10.67 -12.47 -1.81
CA ASN A 139 -11.67 -11.41 -1.94
C ASN A 139 -11.68 -10.53 -0.68
N HIS A 140 -11.70 -9.22 -0.86
CA HIS A 140 -11.63 -8.20 0.18
C HIS A 140 -10.29 -8.09 0.93
N ASP A 141 -9.22 -8.68 0.40
CA ASP A 141 -7.89 -8.40 0.93
C ASP A 141 -7.59 -6.90 0.90
N LYS A 142 -7.06 -6.40 2.02
CA LYS A 142 -6.68 -5.01 2.23
C LYS A 142 -5.19 -4.92 2.50
N LEU A 143 -4.47 -4.35 1.55
CA LEU A 143 -3.06 -4.06 1.70
C LEU A 143 -2.90 -2.55 1.92
N THR A 144 -2.24 -2.16 3.01
CA THR A 144 -2.04 -0.76 3.36
C THR A 144 -0.55 -0.46 3.43
N LEU A 145 -0.11 0.56 2.70
CA LEU A 145 1.18 1.19 2.81
C LEU A 145 1.05 2.45 3.67
N TYR A 146 1.73 2.46 4.81
CA TYR A 146 1.89 3.64 5.64
C TYR A 146 3.19 4.33 5.26
N LEU A 147 3.15 5.65 5.10
CA LEU A 147 4.27 6.48 4.69
C LEU A 147 4.43 7.65 5.65
N VAL A 148 5.64 7.83 6.16
CA VAL A 148 6.06 9.07 6.83
C VAL A 148 6.74 9.92 5.77
N VAL A 149 6.13 11.04 5.40
CA VAL A 149 6.63 11.90 4.31
C VAL A 149 7.07 13.25 4.86
N GLN A 150 8.20 13.77 4.37
CA GLN A 150 8.58 15.14 4.67
C GLN A 150 7.72 16.07 3.81
N ARG A 151 6.92 16.93 4.47
CA ARG A 151 6.13 17.98 3.81
C ARG A 151 6.99 19.17 3.39
#